data_AF-A0A7S1S9W4-F1
#
_entry.id   AF-A0A7S1S9W4-F1
#
_cell.length_a   1.000
_cell.length_b   1.000
_cell.length_c   1.000
_cell.angle_alpha   90.00
_cell.angle_beta   90.00
_cell.angle_gamma   90.00
#
_symmetry.space_group_name_H-M   'P 1'
#
loop_
_entity.id
_entity.type
_entity.pdbx_description
1 polymer ?
#
loop_
_entity_poly.entity_id
_entity_poly.type
_entity_poly.pdbx_seq_one_letter_code
_entity_poly.pdbx_strand_id
1 'polypeptide(L)'
;TGPESGWVSIKLPGKDLLVRVDDPTDAADAAEDVSAAILQVPGGEITVKAYEDYMASWNGEVPELKAEYPNRSVEDCVNEKQGKLAAGEFYPPVYLPSPEQVQMVMGGEAPKVDEALERYRERSKKNKEAMGELAPLPPFIKLKPGEVRKLALDAIPGEMYGLTVPQTLTDLYNLGPEWLTKAFHAAGTLPKDNGVKRVVDFKRLPMSGQDAAGGSGPKAFITVEYEKEDPELHTE
;
A
#
# COMPACT_ATOMS: atom_id res chain seq x y z
N THR A 1 22.07 -12.41 22.71
CA THR A 1 22.79 -13.49 21.99
C THR A 1 21.83 -14.10 20.99
N GLY A 2 22.00 -13.76 19.70
CA GLY A 2 21.22 -14.34 18.60
C GLY A 2 22.00 -15.44 17.87
N PRO A 3 21.34 -16.30 17.07
CA PRO A 3 21.99 -17.42 16.40
C PRO A 3 22.87 -16.97 15.21
N GLU A 4 23.98 -17.68 14.99
CA GLU A 4 24.96 -17.40 13.92
C GLU A 4 24.44 -17.73 12.51
N SER A 5 23.34 -18.49 12.38
CA SER A 5 22.56 -18.62 11.13
C SER A 5 21.18 -19.23 11.41
N GLY A 6 20.17 -18.84 10.63
CA GLY A 6 18.79 -19.33 10.71
C GLY A 6 17.74 -18.22 10.62
N TRP A 7 16.58 -18.53 10.02
CA TRP A 7 15.45 -17.60 9.91
C TRP A 7 14.76 -17.44 11.27
N VAL A 8 14.47 -16.20 11.67
CA VAL A 8 13.61 -15.89 12.80
C VAL A 8 12.17 -15.82 12.29
N SER A 9 11.35 -16.83 12.61
CA SER A 9 9.90 -16.73 12.48
C SER A 9 9.37 -16.04 13.73
N ILE A 10 8.82 -14.83 13.57
CA ILE A 10 8.19 -14.10 14.66
C ILE A 10 6.75 -14.60 14.75
N LYS A 11 6.46 -15.46 15.72
CA LYS A 11 5.10 -15.88 16.06
C LYS A 11 4.41 -14.71 16.77
N LEU A 12 3.41 -14.09 16.13
CA LEU A 12 2.57 -13.10 16.78
C LEU A 12 1.47 -13.81 17.58
N PRO A 13 1.35 -13.59 18.90
CA PRO A 13 0.26 -14.17 19.68
C PRO A 13 -1.09 -13.63 19.19
N GLY A 14 -1.92 -14.48 18.57
CA GLY A 14 -3.26 -14.11 18.09
C GLY A 14 -3.48 -14.28 16.59
N LYS A 15 -2.45 -14.07 15.75
CA LYS A 15 -2.54 -14.27 14.29
C LYS A 15 -1.88 -15.55 13.83
N ASP A 16 -2.64 -16.28 13.03
CA ASP A 16 -2.07 -17.03 11.93
C ASP A 16 -1.90 -16.04 10.76
N LEU A 17 -0.67 -15.81 10.29
CA LEU A 17 -0.40 -14.95 9.12
C LEU A 17 -0.96 -15.52 7.81
N LEU A 18 -1.62 -16.67 7.91
CA LEU A 18 -1.97 -17.55 6.83
C LEU A 18 -3.20 -18.35 7.31
N VAL A 19 -4.27 -18.33 6.52
CA VAL A 19 -5.56 -18.90 6.91
C VAL A 19 -5.51 -20.42 6.78
N ARG A 20 -5.88 -21.14 7.85
CA ARG A 20 -6.03 -22.59 7.83
C ARG A 20 -7.37 -22.97 7.22
N VAL A 21 -7.36 -23.79 6.18
CA VAL A 21 -8.56 -24.41 5.58
C VAL A 21 -8.59 -25.87 6.02
N ASP A 22 -9.69 -26.30 6.65
CA ASP A 22 -9.80 -27.64 7.24
C ASP A 22 -10.16 -28.74 6.20
N ASP A 23 -10.70 -28.37 5.04
CA ASP A 23 -11.02 -29.31 3.95
C ASP A 23 -10.65 -28.74 2.55
N PRO A 24 -9.72 -29.35 1.80
CA PRO A 24 -9.28 -28.87 0.49
C PRO A 24 -10.34 -28.99 -0.62
N THR A 25 -11.45 -29.73 -0.44
CA THR A 25 -12.52 -29.80 -1.45
C THR A 25 -13.45 -28.60 -1.44
N ASP A 26 -13.57 -27.87 -0.32
CA ASP A 26 -14.39 -26.65 -0.22
C ASP A 26 -13.81 -25.49 -1.05
N ALA A 27 -12.52 -25.54 -1.38
CA ALA A 27 -11.84 -24.54 -2.21
C ALA A 27 -12.08 -24.72 -3.72
N ALA A 28 -12.48 -25.92 -4.16
CA ALA A 28 -12.75 -26.21 -5.57
C ALA A 28 -14.16 -25.76 -5.97
N ASP A 29 -15.15 -25.96 -5.09
CA ASP A 29 -16.54 -25.58 -5.35
C ASP A 29 -16.77 -24.06 -5.28
N ALA A 30 -15.94 -23.34 -4.52
CA ALA A 30 -15.93 -21.88 -4.50
C ALA A 30 -15.30 -21.25 -5.77
N ALA A 31 -14.63 -22.02 -6.63
CA ALA A 31 -13.92 -21.51 -7.81
C ALA A 31 -14.75 -21.61 -9.11
N GLU A 32 -15.72 -22.54 -9.20
CA GLU A 32 -16.56 -22.69 -10.40
C GLU A 32 -17.72 -21.67 -10.48
N ASP A 33 -18.20 -21.14 -9.35
CA ASP A 33 -19.31 -20.17 -9.34
C ASP A 33 -18.88 -18.70 -9.57
N VAL A 34 -17.59 -18.45 -9.81
CA VAL A 34 -17.02 -17.09 -9.98
C VAL A 34 -16.82 -16.71 -11.45
N SER A 35 -16.97 -17.66 -12.39
CA SER A 35 -16.77 -17.39 -13.83
C SER A 35 -17.92 -16.60 -14.48
N ALA A 36 -19.04 -16.40 -13.78
CA ALA A 36 -20.23 -15.71 -14.31
C ALA A 36 -20.41 -14.26 -13.81
N ALA A 37 -19.52 -13.72 -12.96
CA ALA A 37 -19.70 -12.40 -12.35
C ALA A 37 -18.67 -11.32 -12.79
N ILE A 38 -17.75 -11.62 -13.71
CA ILE A 38 -16.82 -10.62 -14.25
C ILE A 38 -17.44 -9.97 -15.50
N LEU A 39 -18.42 -9.10 -15.28
CA LEU A 39 -18.82 -8.02 -16.18
C LEU A 39 -19.98 -7.25 -15.53
N GLN A 40 -19.67 -6.34 -14.60
CA GLN A 40 -20.33 -5.03 -14.40
C GLN A 40 -19.94 -4.37 -13.06
N VAL A 41 -19.09 -3.34 -13.14
CA VAL A 41 -19.34 -2.00 -12.56
C VAL A 41 -18.85 -0.98 -13.62
N PRO A 42 -19.56 0.13 -13.87
CA PRO A 42 -19.42 0.91 -15.09
C PRO A 42 -18.14 1.77 -15.10
N GLY A 43 -17.40 1.73 -16.21
CA GLY A 43 -16.42 2.76 -16.55
C GLY A 43 -15.00 2.52 -16.03
N GLY A 44 -14.31 1.51 -16.55
CA GLY A 44 -12.85 1.37 -16.45
C GLY A 44 -12.08 2.37 -17.34
N GLU A 45 -12.57 3.60 -17.47
CA GLU A 45 -11.89 4.69 -18.16
C GLU A 45 -11.13 5.53 -17.15
N ILE A 46 -9.81 5.66 -17.34
CA ILE A 46 -9.08 6.78 -16.74
C ILE A 46 -9.57 8.01 -17.51
N THR A 47 -10.45 8.79 -16.89
CA THR A 47 -10.85 10.06 -17.48
C THR A 47 -9.69 11.03 -17.41
N VAL A 48 -9.58 11.91 -18.41
CA VAL A 48 -8.57 12.99 -18.45
C VAL A 48 -8.55 13.75 -17.12
N LYS A 49 -9.74 14.02 -16.56
CA LYS A 49 -9.92 14.66 -15.27
C LYS A 49 -9.33 13.87 -14.09
N ALA A 50 -9.50 12.54 -14.04
CA ALA A 50 -8.90 11.73 -12.97
C ALA A 50 -7.36 11.72 -13.04
N TYR A 51 -6.79 11.78 -14.24
CA TYR A 51 -5.35 11.90 -14.43
C TYR A 51 -4.85 13.30 -14.12
N GLU A 52 -5.58 14.35 -14.52
CA GLU A 52 -5.30 15.74 -14.18
C GLU A 52 -5.37 15.97 -12.67
N ASP A 53 -6.39 15.45 -11.98
CA ASP A 53 -6.53 15.53 -10.52
C ASP A 53 -5.38 14.78 -9.81
N TYR A 54 -4.95 13.63 -10.35
CA TYR A 54 -3.77 12.89 -9.88
C TYR A 54 -2.48 13.70 -10.07
N MET A 55 -2.28 14.29 -11.25
CA MET A 55 -1.12 15.13 -11.57
C MET A 55 -1.13 16.46 -10.81
N ALA A 56 -2.30 17.03 -10.51
CA ALA A 56 -2.47 18.25 -9.72
C ALA A 56 -2.27 18.02 -8.22
N SER A 57 -2.57 16.80 -7.73
CA SER A 57 -2.27 16.40 -6.35
C SER A 57 -0.76 16.31 -6.06
N TRP A 58 0.05 16.21 -7.11
CA TRP A 58 1.50 16.45 -7.06
C TRP A 58 1.74 17.96 -7.15
N ASN A 59 1.62 18.61 -6.00
CA ASN A 59 1.55 20.07 -5.85
C ASN A 59 2.89 20.78 -6.19
N GLY A 60 3.22 20.92 -7.47
CA GLY A 60 4.37 21.70 -7.93
C GLY A 60 4.75 21.35 -9.36
N GLU A 61 4.53 22.31 -10.26
CA GLU A 61 4.97 22.43 -11.66
C GLU A 61 5.63 21.19 -12.28
N VAL A 62 5.13 20.79 -13.47
CA VAL A 62 5.83 19.82 -14.33
C VAL A 62 6.50 20.52 -15.53
N PRO A 63 7.55 21.35 -15.36
CA PRO A 63 8.37 21.82 -16.48
C PRO A 63 8.98 20.66 -17.24
N GLU A 64 9.25 19.55 -16.55
CA GLU A 64 10.00 18.40 -17.08
C GLU A 64 9.22 17.63 -18.15
N LEU A 65 7.90 17.40 -18.00
CA LEU A 65 7.08 16.76 -19.03
C LEU A 65 6.86 17.68 -20.25
N LYS A 66 6.75 19.01 -20.05
CA LYS A 66 6.74 19.97 -21.16
C LYS A 66 8.09 20.09 -21.87
N ALA A 67 9.19 19.90 -21.14
CA ALA A 67 10.54 19.89 -21.71
C ALA A 67 10.85 18.59 -22.47
N GLU A 68 10.38 17.46 -21.97
CA GLU A 68 10.60 16.14 -22.57
C GLU A 68 9.64 15.86 -23.75
N TYR A 69 8.43 16.41 -23.73
CA TYR A 69 7.42 16.24 -24.79
C TYR A 69 6.68 17.55 -25.12
N PRO A 70 7.36 18.56 -25.71
CA PRO A 70 6.82 19.92 -25.88
C PRO A 70 5.57 20.02 -26.77
N ASN A 71 5.26 18.99 -27.55
CA ASN A 71 4.17 18.99 -28.54
C ASN A 71 3.10 17.90 -28.31
N ARG A 72 3.08 17.24 -27.15
CA ARG A 72 2.06 16.22 -26.86
C ARG A 72 0.96 16.76 -25.95
N SER A 73 -0.29 16.47 -26.29
CA SER A 73 -1.42 16.79 -25.42
C SER A 73 -1.41 15.90 -24.17
N VAL A 74 -2.05 16.36 -23.09
CA VAL A 74 -2.26 15.54 -21.89
C VAL A 74 -3.06 14.29 -22.25
N GLU A 75 -4.06 14.41 -23.14
CA GLU A 75 -4.82 13.27 -23.64
C GLU A 75 -3.95 12.22 -24.35
N ASP A 76 -2.98 12.62 -25.17
CA ASP A 76 -2.07 11.67 -25.83
C ASP A 76 -1.21 10.89 -24.83
N CYS A 77 -0.82 11.54 -23.73
CA CYS A 77 -0.05 10.89 -22.66
C CYS A 77 -0.91 9.91 -21.88
N VAL A 78 -2.17 10.26 -21.58
CA VAL A 78 -3.13 9.38 -20.89
C VAL A 78 -3.45 8.16 -21.74
N ASN A 79 -3.79 8.36 -23.01
CA ASN A 79 -4.15 7.29 -23.94
C ASN A 79 -2.99 6.30 -24.15
N GLU A 80 -1.74 6.79 -24.25
CA GLU A 80 -0.57 5.92 -24.35
C GLU A 80 -0.36 5.10 -23.08
N LYS A 81 -0.49 5.71 -21.90
CA LYS A 81 -0.33 5.00 -20.61
C LYS A 81 -1.43 3.97 -20.41
N GLN A 82 -2.68 4.28 -20.80
CA GLN A 82 -3.78 3.33 -20.84
C GLN A 82 -3.50 2.16 -21.79
N GLY A 83 -3.00 2.44 -23.00
CA GLY A 83 -2.61 1.41 -23.96
C GLY A 83 -1.52 0.48 -23.41
N LYS A 84 -0.47 1.03 -22.80
CA LYS A 84 0.60 0.25 -22.17
C LYS A 84 0.13 -0.55 -20.96
N LEU A 85 -0.79 0.00 -20.16
CA LEU A 85 -1.39 -0.71 -19.03
C LEU A 85 -2.25 -1.89 -19.51
N ALA A 86 -3.07 -1.67 -20.54
CA ALA A 86 -3.90 -2.72 -21.15
C ALA A 86 -3.05 -3.82 -21.80
N ALA A 87 -1.88 -3.47 -22.35
CA ALA A 87 -0.91 -4.41 -22.90
C ALA A 87 -0.05 -5.13 -21.84
N GLY A 88 -0.17 -4.77 -20.55
CA GLY A 88 0.66 -5.33 -19.48
C GLY A 88 2.12 -4.83 -19.48
N GLU A 89 2.42 -3.78 -20.24
CA GLU A 89 3.75 -3.19 -20.39
C GLU A 89 4.05 -2.06 -19.39
N PHE A 90 3.03 -1.62 -18.63
CA PHE A 90 3.19 -0.60 -17.61
C PHE A 90 3.35 -1.21 -16.21
N TYR A 91 4.61 -1.31 -15.76
CA TYR A 91 4.93 -1.46 -14.34
C TYR A 91 5.11 -0.06 -13.74
N PRO A 92 4.56 0.23 -12.53
CA PRO A 92 4.90 1.47 -11.86
C PRO A 92 6.42 1.56 -11.73
N PRO A 93 7.03 2.75 -11.87
CA PRO A 93 8.47 2.89 -11.79
C PRO A 93 8.94 2.29 -10.46
N VAL A 94 9.70 1.20 -10.54
CA VAL A 94 10.51 0.75 -9.42
C VAL A 94 11.41 1.92 -9.12
N TYR A 95 11.34 2.46 -7.90
CA TYR A 95 12.22 3.54 -7.48
C TYR A 95 13.65 2.99 -7.50
N LEU A 96 14.34 3.20 -8.62
CA LEU A 96 15.75 2.91 -8.77
C LEU A 96 16.48 4.15 -8.23
N PRO A 97 17.34 4.00 -7.21
CA PRO A 97 18.15 5.13 -6.74
C PRO A 97 18.93 5.74 -7.90
N SER A 98 19.15 7.07 -7.86
CA SER A 98 19.91 7.74 -8.91
C SER A 98 21.33 7.16 -9.01
N PRO A 99 21.98 7.25 -10.18
CA PRO A 99 23.38 6.84 -10.31
C PRO A 99 24.29 7.47 -9.24
N GLU A 100 24.06 8.72 -8.84
CA GLU A 100 24.83 9.35 -7.76
C GLU A 100 24.55 8.72 -6.39
N GLN A 101 23.30 8.37 -6.09
CA GLN A 101 22.95 7.68 -4.84
C GLN A 101 23.58 6.29 -4.76
N VAL A 102 23.62 5.56 -5.88
CA VAL A 102 24.30 4.26 -5.96
C VAL A 102 25.81 4.42 -5.79
N GLN A 103 26.41 5.42 -6.44
CA GLN A 103 27.84 5.70 -6.36
C GLN A 103 28.28 6.12 -4.94
N MET A 104 27.47 6.93 -4.26
CA MET A 104 27.73 7.40 -2.90
C MET A 104 27.72 6.25 -1.87
N VAL A 105 26.88 5.23 -2.08
CA VAL A 105 26.74 4.10 -1.14
C VAL A 105 27.75 2.98 -1.44
N MET A 106 28.06 2.73 -2.71
CA MET A 106 28.82 1.53 -3.13
C MET A 106 30.29 1.79 -3.50
N GLY A 107 30.74 3.06 -3.51
CA GLY A 107 32.15 3.41 -3.72
C GLY A 107 32.73 3.04 -5.09
N GLY A 108 31.87 2.82 -6.09
CA GLY A 108 32.25 2.45 -7.46
C GLY A 108 31.29 3.03 -8.49
N GLU A 109 31.68 2.99 -9.76
CA GLU A 109 30.85 3.41 -10.89
C GLU A 109 29.54 2.61 -10.88
N ALA A 110 28.39 3.30 -10.88
CA ALA A 110 27.09 2.63 -10.88
C ALA A 110 27.00 1.75 -12.14
N PRO A 111 26.66 0.45 -12.01
CA PRO A 111 26.45 -0.39 -13.17
C PRO A 111 25.38 0.25 -14.05
N LYS A 112 25.55 0.16 -15.38
CA LYS A 112 24.52 0.59 -16.32
C LYS A 112 23.21 -0.12 -15.96
N VAL A 113 22.10 0.62 -15.99
CA VAL A 113 20.77 0.14 -15.58
C VAL A 113 20.45 -1.22 -16.20
N ASP A 114 20.79 -1.41 -17.48
CA ASP A 114 20.58 -2.67 -18.22
C ASP A 114 21.39 -3.85 -17.65
N GLU A 115 22.65 -3.64 -17.27
CA GLU A 115 23.50 -4.68 -16.67
C GLU A 115 23.00 -5.07 -15.27
N ALA A 116 22.53 -4.10 -14.49
CA ALA A 116 21.94 -4.35 -13.17
C ALA A 116 20.64 -5.16 -13.27
N LEU A 117 19.78 -4.82 -14.25
CA LEU A 117 18.56 -5.55 -14.57
C LEU A 117 18.84 -7.00 -14.98
N GLU A 118 19.84 -7.22 -15.84
CA GLU A 118 20.17 -8.56 -16.30
C GLU A 118 20.73 -9.43 -15.18
N ARG A 119 21.63 -8.89 -14.34
CA ARG A 119 22.10 -9.58 -13.13
C ARG A 119 20.95 -9.94 -12.18
N TYR A 120 19.97 -9.05 -12.03
CA TYR A 120 18.78 -9.32 -11.21
C TYR A 120 17.94 -10.47 -11.78
N ARG A 121 17.72 -10.49 -13.10
CA ARG A 121 16.99 -11.57 -13.79
C ARG A 121 17.69 -12.91 -13.64
N GLU A 122 19.00 -12.96 -13.88
CA GLU A 122 19.79 -14.18 -13.72
C GLU A 122 19.77 -14.70 -12.29
N ARG A 123 19.92 -13.82 -11.29
CA ARG A 123 19.83 -14.18 -9.87
C ARG A 123 18.45 -14.71 -9.52
N SER A 124 17.39 -14.05 -9.99
CA SER A 124 16.01 -14.49 -9.74
C SER A 124 15.73 -15.85 -10.38
N LYS A 125 16.26 -16.11 -11.58
CA LYS A 125 16.19 -17.42 -12.25
C LYS A 125 16.92 -18.49 -11.45
N LYS A 126 18.18 -18.26 -11.07
CA LYS A 126 18.96 -19.19 -10.23
C LYS A 126 18.29 -19.46 -8.89
N ASN A 127 17.74 -18.45 -8.24
CA ASN A 127 16.99 -18.61 -6.99
C ASN A 127 15.74 -19.47 -7.19
N LYS A 128 15.00 -19.25 -8.28
CA LYS A 128 13.82 -20.07 -8.63
C LYS A 128 14.20 -21.52 -8.92
N GLU A 129 15.30 -21.75 -9.65
CA GLU A 129 15.83 -23.08 -9.94
C GLU A 129 16.32 -23.79 -8.66
N ALA A 130 17.06 -23.08 -7.80
CA ALA A 130 17.62 -23.63 -6.56
C ALA A 130 16.55 -23.91 -5.49
N MET A 131 15.51 -23.09 -5.41
CA MET A 131 14.41 -23.27 -4.45
C MET A 131 13.37 -24.31 -4.88
N GLY A 132 13.39 -24.73 -6.16
CA GLY A 132 12.33 -25.55 -6.74
C GLY A 132 10.95 -24.89 -6.67
N GLU A 133 9.91 -25.65 -7.01
CA GLU A 133 8.55 -25.29 -6.59
C GLU A 133 8.44 -25.58 -5.09
N LEU A 134 8.62 -24.53 -4.27
CA LEU A 134 8.27 -24.64 -2.85
C LEU A 134 6.80 -25.06 -2.76
N ALA A 135 6.58 -26.28 -2.29
CA ALA A 135 5.25 -26.73 -1.93
C ALA A 135 4.68 -25.72 -0.90
N PRO A 136 3.41 -25.29 -1.06
CA PRO A 136 2.78 -24.43 -0.08
C PRO A 136 2.88 -25.09 1.29
N LEU A 137 3.41 -24.36 2.28
CA LEU A 137 3.56 -24.86 3.64
C LEU A 137 2.16 -25.07 4.22
N PRO A 138 1.65 -26.30 4.47
CA PRO A 138 0.32 -26.45 5.03
C PRO A 138 0.27 -25.81 6.43
N PRO A 139 -0.87 -25.17 6.81
CA PRO A 139 -2.14 -25.12 6.09
C PRO A 139 -2.28 -23.92 5.14
N PHE A 140 -1.17 -23.33 4.71
CA PHE A 140 -1.12 -22.01 4.12
C PHE A 140 -1.24 -22.04 2.59
N ILE A 141 -2.28 -21.41 2.05
CA ILE A 141 -2.52 -21.33 0.61
C ILE A 141 -1.84 -20.10 0.01
N LYS A 142 -1.26 -20.26 -1.18
CA LYS A 142 -0.72 -19.15 -1.95
C LYS A 142 -1.85 -18.49 -2.74
N LEU A 143 -2.21 -17.27 -2.35
CA LEU A 143 -3.19 -16.46 -3.06
C LEU A 143 -2.55 -15.77 -4.28
N LYS A 144 -3.33 -15.65 -5.35
CA LYS A 144 -2.99 -14.81 -6.52
C LYS A 144 -3.09 -13.33 -6.13
N PRO A 145 -2.32 -12.43 -6.78
CA PRO A 145 -2.37 -11.00 -6.46
C PRO A 145 -3.77 -10.38 -6.49
N GLY A 146 -4.66 -10.82 -7.39
CA GLY A 146 -6.06 -10.37 -7.44
C GLY A 146 -6.90 -10.80 -6.23
N GLU A 147 -6.68 -12.02 -5.73
CA GLU A 147 -7.36 -12.55 -4.54
C GLU A 147 -6.88 -11.85 -3.28
N VAL A 148 -5.56 -11.61 -3.17
CA VAL A 148 -4.99 -10.82 -2.07
C VAL A 148 -5.60 -9.41 -2.06
N ARG A 149 -5.72 -8.76 -3.23
CA ARG A 149 -6.37 -7.44 -3.30
C ARG A 149 -7.82 -7.48 -2.84
N LYS A 150 -8.58 -8.51 -3.22
CA LYS A 150 -9.98 -8.67 -2.80
C LYS A 150 -10.09 -8.81 -1.28
N LEU A 151 -9.32 -9.73 -0.69
CA LEU A 151 -9.32 -9.94 0.76
C LEU A 151 -8.75 -8.75 1.54
N ALA A 152 -7.79 -8.02 0.96
CA ALA A 152 -7.22 -6.83 1.58
C ALA A 152 -8.23 -5.67 1.70
N LEU A 153 -9.31 -5.68 0.91
CA LEU A 153 -10.39 -4.71 1.02
C LEU A 153 -11.37 -5.05 2.15
N ASP A 154 -11.35 -6.28 2.67
CA ASP A 154 -12.20 -6.66 3.79
C ASP A 154 -11.66 -6.00 5.06
N ALA A 155 -12.41 -5.04 5.58
CA ALA A 155 -12.05 -4.29 6.77
C ALA A 155 -12.31 -5.15 8.02
N ILE A 156 -11.34 -5.98 8.38
CA ILE A 156 -11.40 -6.84 9.58
C ILE A 156 -10.97 -6.06 10.83
N PRO A 157 -11.55 -6.37 12.01
CA PRO A 157 -11.09 -5.81 13.28
C PRO A 157 -9.61 -6.13 13.54
N GLY A 158 -8.84 -5.10 13.92
CA GLY A 158 -7.46 -5.27 14.38
C GLY A 158 -7.42 -5.93 15.74
N GLU A 159 -6.44 -6.80 15.99
CA GLU A 159 -6.37 -7.58 17.24
C GLU A 159 -6.10 -6.76 18.48
N MET A 160 -5.25 -5.73 18.36
CA MET A 160 -4.79 -4.97 19.51
C MET A 160 -5.92 -4.17 20.17
N TYR A 161 -6.81 -3.60 19.36
CA TYR A 161 -7.87 -2.70 19.83
C TYR A 161 -9.28 -3.20 19.51
N GLY A 162 -9.43 -4.31 18.77
CA GLY A 162 -10.74 -4.83 18.36
C GLY A 162 -11.52 -3.91 17.40
N LEU A 163 -10.86 -2.91 16.82
CA LEU A 163 -11.48 -1.93 15.93
C LEU A 163 -11.14 -2.23 14.47
N THR A 164 -12.14 -2.09 13.60
CA THR A 164 -11.91 -2.08 12.16
C THR A 164 -11.08 -0.85 11.80
N VAL A 165 -9.92 -1.08 11.20
CA VAL A 165 -8.99 -0.03 10.78
C VAL A 165 -9.39 0.45 9.38
N PRO A 166 -9.54 1.76 9.15
CA PRO A 166 -9.78 2.30 7.81
C PRO A 166 -8.62 1.94 6.88
N GLN A 167 -8.95 1.43 5.69
CA GLN A 167 -7.95 1.01 4.69
C GLN A 167 -7.31 2.21 3.98
N THR A 168 -8.02 3.34 3.91
CA THR A 168 -7.56 4.57 3.28
C THR A 168 -7.72 5.79 4.20
N LEU A 169 -6.98 6.86 3.90
CA LEU A 169 -7.15 8.15 4.61
C LEU A 169 -8.54 8.75 4.40
N THR A 170 -9.16 8.49 3.24
CA THR A 170 -10.53 8.92 2.95
C THR A 170 -11.52 8.20 3.85
N ASP A 171 -11.35 6.89 4.06
CA ASP A 171 -12.19 6.14 5.01
C ASP A 171 -12.03 6.69 6.42
N LEU A 172 -10.79 6.95 6.85
CA LEU A 172 -10.50 7.54 8.17
C LEU A 172 -11.18 8.90 8.35
N TYR A 173 -11.09 9.78 7.33
CA TYR A 173 -11.74 11.08 7.35
C TYR A 173 -13.26 10.95 7.45
N ASN A 174 -13.86 10.04 6.67
CA ASN A 174 -15.31 9.82 6.64
C ASN A 174 -15.85 9.22 7.94
N LEU A 175 -15.08 8.34 8.59
CA LEU A 175 -15.42 7.76 9.89
C LEU A 175 -15.41 8.81 11.01
N GLY A 176 -14.52 9.81 10.90
CA GLY A 176 -14.63 11.06 11.63
C GLY A 176 -14.50 10.95 13.16
N PRO A 177 -15.09 11.92 13.89
CA PRO A 177 -14.91 12.08 15.34
C PRO A 177 -15.36 10.88 16.18
N GLU A 178 -16.45 10.23 15.78
CA GLU A 178 -16.99 9.08 16.52
C GLU A 178 -16.00 7.91 16.52
N TRP A 179 -15.41 7.61 15.36
CA TRP A 179 -14.40 6.55 15.26
C TRP A 179 -13.11 6.92 15.99
N LEU A 180 -12.63 8.17 15.87
CA LEU A 180 -11.44 8.64 16.60
C LEU A 180 -11.63 8.53 18.12
N THR A 181 -12.82 8.88 18.62
CA THR A 181 -13.17 8.70 20.04
C THR A 181 -13.06 7.25 20.46
N LYS A 182 -13.62 6.31 19.68
CA LYS A 182 -13.51 4.87 19.94
C LYS A 182 -12.06 4.41 19.91
N ALA A 183 -11.28 4.87 18.93
CA ALA A 183 -9.87 4.53 18.77
C ALA A 183 -9.03 5.00 19.96
N PHE A 184 -9.15 6.27 20.38
CA PHE A 184 -8.40 6.80 21.53
C PHE A 184 -8.84 6.15 22.84
N HIS A 185 -10.14 5.85 23.01
CA HIS A 185 -10.60 5.09 24.16
C HIS A 185 -10.09 3.64 24.20
N ALA A 186 -9.96 2.99 23.04
CA ALA A 186 -9.39 1.65 22.95
C ALA A 186 -7.88 1.65 23.22
N ALA A 187 -7.18 2.71 22.78
CA ALA A 187 -5.77 2.93 23.06
C ALA A 187 -5.49 3.40 24.50
N GLY A 188 -6.51 3.87 25.23
CA GLY A 188 -6.37 4.42 26.57
C GLY A 188 -5.74 5.82 26.62
N THR A 189 -5.73 6.54 25.50
CA THR A 189 -5.13 7.87 25.36
C THR A 189 -6.13 9.01 25.54
N LEU A 190 -7.41 8.70 25.73
CA LEU A 190 -8.49 9.66 25.98
C LEU A 190 -9.25 9.24 27.25
N PRO A 191 -9.51 10.15 28.22
CA PRO A 191 -10.35 9.86 29.38
C PRO A 191 -11.74 9.38 28.99
N LYS A 192 -12.30 8.42 29.72
CA LYS A 192 -13.59 7.77 29.40
C LYS A 192 -14.79 8.71 29.35
N ASP A 193 -14.68 9.89 29.96
CA ASP A 193 -15.71 10.92 30.00
C ASP A 193 -15.45 12.06 28.99
N ASN A 194 -14.47 11.91 28.11
CA ASN A 194 -14.16 12.86 27.03
C ASN A 194 -14.43 12.22 25.66
N GLY A 195 -14.34 13.02 24.60
CA GLY A 195 -14.64 12.63 23.23
C GLY A 195 -13.94 13.54 22.23
N VAL A 196 -13.73 13.07 21.01
CA VAL A 196 -13.40 13.95 19.89
C VAL A 196 -14.71 14.59 19.41
N LYS A 197 -14.81 15.91 19.53
CA LYS A 197 -15.97 16.70 19.12
C LYS A 197 -16.01 16.90 17.61
N ARG A 198 -14.88 17.26 17.00
CA ARG A 198 -14.73 17.39 15.54
C ARG A 198 -13.27 17.30 15.10
N VAL A 199 -13.06 16.92 13.85
CA VAL A 199 -11.78 17.09 13.15
C VAL A 199 -11.70 18.53 12.67
N VAL A 200 -10.65 19.24 13.09
CA VAL A 200 -10.38 20.64 12.75
C VAL A 200 -9.59 20.75 11.44
N ASP A 201 -8.57 19.90 11.30
CA ASP A 201 -7.75 19.82 10.10
C ASP A 201 -7.34 18.36 9.84
N PHE A 202 -7.11 18.03 8.56
CA PHE A 202 -6.69 16.70 8.13
C PHE A 202 -5.67 16.85 7.00
N LYS A 203 -4.39 16.75 7.35
CA LYS A 203 -3.28 17.01 6.43
C LYS A 203 -2.57 15.71 6.09
N ARG A 204 -2.72 15.26 4.84
CA ARG A 204 -1.94 14.13 4.32
C ARG A 204 -0.44 14.46 4.34
N LEU A 205 0.35 13.52 4.82
CA LEU A 205 1.80 13.61 4.79
C LEU A 205 2.37 13.05 3.47
N PRO A 206 3.44 13.66 2.95
CA PRO A 206 4.11 13.15 1.76
C PRO A 206 4.73 11.78 2.05
N MET A 207 4.68 10.87 1.08
CA MET A 207 5.31 9.55 1.17
C MET A 207 6.78 9.60 0.76
N SER A 208 7.46 10.72 1.03
CA SER A 208 8.86 10.96 0.67
C SER A 208 9.65 11.51 1.86
N GLY A 209 10.99 11.43 1.78
CA GLY A 209 11.87 11.98 2.81
C GLY A 209 11.70 11.31 4.18
N GLN A 210 11.85 12.10 5.25
CA GLN A 210 11.70 11.61 6.63
C GLN A 210 10.23 11.29 6.99
N ASP A 211 9.27 11.92 6.31
CA ASP A 211 7.83 11.67 6.51
C ASP A 211 7.38 10.29 5.99
N ALA A 212 8.20 9.65 5.14
CA ALA A 212 8.00 8.28 4.72
C ALA A 212 8.48 7.24 5.76
N ALA A 213 9.17 7.66 6.83
CA ALA A 213 9.63 6.74 7.87
C ALA A 213 8.42 6.12 8.61
N GLY A 214 8.55 4.86 9.05
CA GLY A 214 7.48 4.19 9.80
C GLY A 214 6.48 3.38 8.94
N GLY A 215 6.94 2.81 7.82
CA GLY A 215 6.19 1.81 7.05
C GLY A 215 5.44 2.35 5.82
N SER A 216 4.86 1.45 5.03
CA SER A 216 4.33 1.73 3.68
C SER A 216 2.89 2.28 3.64
N GLY A 217 2.24 2.48 4.78
CA GLY A 217 0.87 2.99 4.85
C GLY A 217 0.80 4.51 4.63
N PRO A 218 -0.29 5.02 4.00
CA PRO A 218 -0.62 6.45 3.97
C PRO A 218 -0.58 7.08 5.36
N LYS A 219 -0.13 8.32 5.47
CA LYS A 219 0.01 9.04 6.74
C LYS A 219 -0.67 10.41 6.67
N ALA A 220 -1.15 10.90 7.81
CA ALA A 220 -1.73 12.22 7.94
C ALA A 220 -1.53 12.77 9.36
N PHE A 221 -1.42 14.11 9.47
CA PHE A 221 -1.69 14.83 10.71
C PHE A 221 -3.19 15.11 10.81
N ILE A 222 -3.75 14.93 11.99
CA ILE A 222 -5.18 15.11 12.26
C ILE A 222 -5.29 16.04 13.45
N THR A 223 -5.74 17.27 13.22
CA THR A 223 -6.01 18.18 14.32
C THR A 223 -7.44 17.96 14.80
N VAL A 224 -7.64 17.81 16.10
CA VAL A 224 -8.96 17.55 16.69
C VAL A 224 -9.34 18.59 17.75
N GLU A 225 -10.63 18.82 17.89
CA GLU A 225 -11.23 19.50 19.04
C GLU A 225 -11.87 18.44 19.94
N TYR A 226 -11.55 18.45 21.23
CA TYR A 226 -12.17 17.55 22.22
C TYR A 226 -13.47 18.14 22.80
N GLU A 227 -14.32 17.28 23.35
CA GLU A 227 -15.57 17.70 24.01
C GLU A 227 -15.31 18.45 25.32
N LYS A 228 -14.27 18.04 26.06
CA LYS A 228 -13.78 18.70 27.27
C LYS A 228 -12.32 19.12 27.07
N GLU A 229 -12.02 20.36 27.40
CA GLU A 229 -10.64 20.83 27.45
C GLU A 229 -9.88 20.07 28.54
N ASP A 230 -8.72 19.54 28.18
CA ASP A 230 -7.82 18.84 29.09
C ASP A 230 -6.38 19.25 28.74
N PRO A 231 -5.64 19.87 29.67
CA PRO A 231 -4.29 20.36 29.40
C PRO A 231 -3.28 19.24 29.13
N GLU A 232 -3.61 17.97 29.44
CA GLU A 232 -2.74 16.82 29.14
C GLU A 232 -3.00 16.23 27.75
N LEU A 233 -4.06 16.66 27.06
CA LEU A 233 -4.38 16.16 25.72
C LEU A 233 -3.74 17.02 24.63
N HIS A 234 -2.96 16.37 23.77
CA HIS A 234 -2.49 16.97 22.52
C HIS A 234 -3.62 17.01 21.49
N THR A 235 -3.64 18.08 20.68
CA THR A 235 -4.64 18.28 19.63
C THR A 235 -4.19 17.84 18.24
N GLU A 236 -2.92 17.46 18.07
CA GLU A 236 -2.28 17.00 16.82
C GLU A 236 -1.25 15.90 17.09
#